data_AF-A0A5M9J5P1-F1
#
_entry.id   AF-A0A5M9J5P1-F1
#
_cell.length_a   1.000
_cell.length_b   1.000
_cell.length_c   1.000
_cell.angle_alpha   90.00
_cell.angle_beta   90.00
_cell.angle_gamma   90.00
#
_symmetry.space_group_name_H-M   'P 1'
#
loop_
_entity.id
_entity.type
_entity.pdbx_description
1 polymer ?
#
loop_
_entity_poly.entity_id
_entity_poly.type
_entity_poly.pdbx_seq_one_letter_code
_entity_poly.pdbx_strand_id
1 'polypeptide(L)'
;MSFERPEITGDLPFPKIPIMFKNPGHVADVRITVFGQEYHVHSVILRLYSNYFRRFLDAPNRKAPAIYAPFAYEYAAIMDDDGEWGLEPVSAEAQDTPPDDAQFEKWDSLLTNNRCIYTEAAAFHNVLKAMYHRPITIDSFFQFADTVRLADFYCALPIVSASTDLILRNLIPSPSFLCNPQDITRSRKKMLGDWFCTHPLDMCILSYKLHHKELFHDALIFVVGKWPRMLSEYERTKSARWNWRAKLEPHPKVIETIEYSLAHLIELQSAVATNLRRDAATCPLVSYMVNDIEKQIQRRDPEYSRRTPLETARFYMTLMNGLRKAIQGGRVGDEWKIFLGELKILLNFGPVLVDELPVDVVRDQFWCARVEEGVFPWEAEDVDW
;
A
#
# COMPACT_ATOMS: atom_id res chain seq x y z
N MET A 1 -10.50 -1.01 16.69
CA MET A 1 -10.09 0.38 16.97
C MET A 1 -10.93 1.25 16.08
N SER A 2 -11.88 1.98 16.68
CA SER A 2 -12.58 3.08 16.02
C SER A 2 -11.57 4.21 15.82
N PHE A 3 -11.19 4.47 14.57
CA PHE A 3 -10.40 5.65 14.25
C PHE A 3 -11.31 6.86 14.42
N GLU A 4 -10.94 7.77 15.32
CA GLU A 4 -11.60 9.06 15.48
C GLU A 4 -11.46 9.85 14.18
N ARG A 5 -12.59 10.40 13.73
CA ARG A 5 -12.68 11.37 12.64
C ARG A 5 -11.62 12.46 12.90
N PRO A 6 -10.77 12.82 11.92
CA PRO A 6 -9.99 14.05 12.07
C PRO A 6 -10.96 15.19 12.34
N GLU A 7 -10.77 15.90 13.45
CA GLU A 7 -11.56 17.09 13.79
C GLU A 7 -11.46 18.09 12.63
N ILE A 8 -12.59 18.30 11.96
CA ILE A 8 -12.72 19.30 10.90
C ILE A 8 -12.69 20.66 11.60
N THR A 9 -11.49 21.23 11.78
CA THR A 9 -11.35 22.65 12.10
C THR A 9 -11.97 23.43 10.93
N GLY A 10 -13.05 24.17 11.20
CA GLY A 10 -14.06 24.62 10.25
C GLY A 10 -13.68 25.65 9.19
N ASP A 11 -12.53 25.51 8.54
CA ASP A 11 -12.22 26.15 7.27
C ASP A 11 -11.92 25.05 6.24
N LEU A 12 -12.66 25.04 5.11
CA LEU A 12 -12.33 24.18 3.98
C LEU A 12 -10.84 24.39 3.62
N PRO A 13 -9.99 23.36 3.58
CA PRO A 13 -8.55 23.50 3.30
C PRO A 13 -8.28 23.95 1.86
N PHE A 14 -9.32 23.98 1.03
CA PHE A 14 -9.28 24.44 -0.34
C PHE A 14 -9.51 25.94 -0.38
N PRO A 15 -8.52 26.74 -0.82
CA PRO A 15 -8.72 28.17 -0.97
C PRO A 15 -9.92 28.41 -1.90
N LYS A 16 -10.78 29.38 -1.56
CA LYS A 16 -11.82 29.89 -2.47
C LYS A 16 -11.27 30.46 -3.79
N ILE A 17 -9.94 30.45 -3.94
CA ILE A 17 -9.21 30.94 -5.10
C ILE A 17 -8.95 29.76 -6.04
N PRO A 18 -9.20 29.91 -7.35
CA PRO A 18 -8.89 28.87 -8.32
C PRO A 18 -7.42 28.44 -8.29
N ILE A 19 -7.18 27.13 -8.28
CA ILE A 19 -5.84 26.55 -8.37
C ILE A 19 -5.43 26.49 -9.84
N MET A 20 -4.48 27.33 -10.23
CA MET A 20 -3.97 27.38 -11.60
C MET A 20 -2.79 26.42 -11.81
N PHE A 21 -2.97 25.48 -12.71
CA PHE A 21 -1.87 24.72 -13.27
C PHE A 21 -1.27 25.50 -14.44
N LYS A 22 0.05 25.65 -14.45
CA LYS A 22 0.77 26.43 -15.48
C LYS A 22 1.47 25.46 -16.42
N ASN A 23 1.35 25.71 -17.72
CA ASN A 23 2.12 25.05 -18.76
C ASN A 23 2.72 26.13 -19.69
N PRO A 24 4.05 26.24 -19.83
CA PRO A 24 4.66 27.29 -20.65
C PRO A 24 4.08 27.31 -22.07
N GLY A 25 3.76 28.52 -22.55
CA GLY A 25 3.23 28.73 -23.91
C GLY A 25 1.76 28.36 -24.12
N HIS A 26 1.05 27.92 -23.09
CA HIS A 26 -0.36 27.54 -23.18
C HIS A 26 -1.21 28.32 -22.17
N VAL A 27 -2.44 28.63 -22.56
CA VAL A 27 -3.47 29.21 -21.69
C VAL A 27 -4.36 28.06 -21.21
N ALA A 28 -4.75 28.08 -19.93
CA ALA A 28 -5.69 27.10 -19.40
C ALA A 28 -7.05 27.24 -20.10
N ASP A 29 -7.50 26.17 -20.73
CA ASP A 29 -8.72 26.10 -21.54
C ASP A 29 -9.79 25.22 -20.89
N VAL A 30 -9.50 24.62 -19.73
CA VAL A 30 -10.42 23.78 -18.97
C VAL A 30 -10.58 24.32 -17.54
N ARG A 31 -11.82 24.47 -17.11
CA ARG A 31 -12.22 24.71 -15.72
C ARG A 31 -12.84 23.45 -15.14
N ILE A 32 -12.31 22.96 -14.02
CA ILE A 32 -12.86 21.80 -13.29
C ILE A 32 -13.19 22.25 -11.87
N THR A 33 -14.41 22.01 -11.40
CA THR A 33 -14.82 22.30 -10.02
C THR A 33 -15.10 21.00 -9.26
N VAL A 34 -14.30 20.69 -8.24
CA VAL A 34 -14.49 19.49 -7.41
C VAL A 34 -14.78 19.91 -5.99
N PHE A 35 -16.00 19.63 -5.51
CA PHE A 35 -16.46 19.95 -4.15
C PHE A 35 -16.11 21.38 -3.70
N GLY A 36 -16.41 22.36 -4.56
CA GLY A 36 -16.16 23.79 -4.31
C GLY A 36 -14.74 24.27 -4.62
N GLN A 37 -13.76 23.39 -4.87
CA GLN A 37 -12.43 23.78 -5.34
C GLN A 37 -12.39 23.87 -6.86
N GLU A 38 -12.08 25.06 -7.38
CA GLU A 38 -11.89 25.30 -8.82
C GLU A 38 -10.43 25.05 -9.25
N TYR A 39 -10.25 24.41 -10.40
CA TYR A 39 -8.97 24.14 -11.04
C TYR A 39 -8.96 24.68 -12.46
N HIS A 40 -7.92 25.43 -12.82
CA HIS A 40 -7.66 25.84 -14.20
C HIS A 40 -6.54 24.98 -14.77
N VAL A 41 -6.86 24.20 -15.79
CA VAL A 41 -5.98 23.20 -16.39
C VAL A 41 -6.06 23.26 -17.92
N HIS A 42 -5.19 22.50 -18.57
CA HIS A 42 -5.03 22.44 -20.02
C HIS A 42 -5.55 21.11 -20.55
N SER A 43 -6.45 21.16 -21.53
CA SER A 43 -7.05 19.99 -22.16
C SER A 43 -5.99 19.09 -22.80
N VAL A 44 -4.91 19.66 -23.34
CA VAL A 44 -3.80 18.91 -23.94
C VAL A 44 -3.09 18.02 -22.93
N ILE A 45 -2.90 18.50 -21.69
CA ILE A 45 -2.23 17.73 -20.62
C ILE A 45 -3.16 16.62 -20.09
N LEU A 46 -4.44 16.94 -19.92
CA LEU A 46 -5.44 15.94 -19.51
C LEU A 46 -5.52 14.79 -20.51
N ARG A 47 -5.58 15.08 -21.82
CA ARG A 47 -5.63 14.07 -22.89
C ARG A 47 -4.35 13.25 -23.03
N LEU A 48 -3.21 13.86 -22.69
CA LEU A 48 -1.91 13.18 -22.73
C LEU A 48 -1.85 12.07 -21.68
N TYR A 49 -2.35 12.33 -20.47
CA TYR A 49 -2.18 11.44 -19.32
C TYR A 49 -3.45 10.71 -18.87
N SER A 50 -4.56 10.86 -19.59
CA SER A 50 -5.81 10.18 -19.27
C SER A 50 -6.61 9.83 -20.53
N ASN A 51 -6.90 8.55 -20.70
CA ASN A 51 -7.75 8.07 -21.79
C ASN A 51 -9.21 8.50 -21.60
N TYR A 52 -9.66 8.65 -20.35
CA TYR A 52 -10.95 9.26 -20.03
C TYR A 52 -11.07 10.65 -20.67
N PHE A 53 -10.16 11.58 -20.36
CA PHE A 53 -10.25 12.94 -20.90
C PHE A 53 -10.05 12.99 -22.42
N ARG A 54 -9.29 12.05 -23.00
CA ARG A 54 -9.17 11.88 -24.45
C ARG A 54 -10.52 11.59 -25.13
N ARG A 55 -11.37 10.78 -24.50
CA ARG A 55 -12.69 10.41 -25.02
C ARG A 55 -13.77 11.46 -24.71
N PHE A 56 -13.77 12.02 -23.50
CA PHE A 56 -14.90 12.80 -23.00
C PHE A 56 -14.84 14.30 -23.30
N LEU A 57 -13.65 14.88 -23.48
CA LEU A 57 -13.54 16.33 -23.74
C LEU A 57 -14.15 16.73 -25.11
N ASP A 58 -13.89 15.93 -26.15
CA ASP A 58 -14.32 16.18 -27.53
C ASP A 58 -15.45 15.23 -27.98
N ALA A 59 -16.24 14.71 -27.04
CA ALA A 59 -17.35 13.82 -27.38
C ALA A 59 -18.32 14.50 -28.38
N PRO A 60 -18.79 13.78 -29.42
CA PRO A 60 -19.55 14.38 -30.53
C PRO A 60 -20.89 15.00 -30.13
N ASN A 61 -21.43 14.58 -28.97
CA ASN A 61 -22.70 15.08 -28.45
C ASN A 61 -22.54 16.37 -27.62
N ARG A 62 -21.33 16.92 -27.54
CA ARG A 62 -21.05 18.07 -26.69
C ARG A 62 -21.50 19.36 -27.36
N LYS A 63 -22.21 20.21 -26.60
CA LYS A 63 -22.54 21.56 -27.03
C LYS A 63 -21.26 22.39 -27.16
N ALA A 64 -21.13 23.11 -28.28
CA ALA A 64 -20.03 24.04 -28.45
C ALA A 64 -20.04 25.10 -27.32
N PRO A 65 -18.87 25.51 -26.81
CA PRO A 65 -18.81 26.58 -25.83
C PRO A 65 -19.38 27.88 -26.42
N ALA A 66 -19.92 28.74 -25.55
CA ALA A 66 -20.38 30.06 -25.96
C ALA A 66 -19.21 30.86 -26.58
N ILE A 67 -19.51 31.73 -27.55
CA ILE A 67 -18.53 32.49 -28.35
C ILE A 67 -17.56 33.32 -27.48
N TYR A 68 -17.95 33.65 -26.24
CA TYR A 68 -17.16 34.44 -25.30
C TYR A 68 -16.88 33.71 -23.97
N ALA A 69 -17.02 32.39 -23.94
CA ALA A 69 -16.70 31.62 -22.73
C ALA A 69 -15.19 31.72 -22.42
N PRO A 70 -14.80 31.99 -21.16
CA PRO A 70 -13.39 32.08 -20.77
C PRO A 70 -12.66 30.73 -20.86
N PHE A 71 -13.41 29.62 -20.81
CA PHE A 71 -12.89 28.27 -20.94
C PHE A 71 -13.57 27.55 -22.10
N ALA A 72 -12.79 26.76 -22.84
CA ALA A 72 -13.32 25.89 -23.87
C ALA A 72 -14.04 24.68 -23.28
N TYR A 73 -13.69 24.29 -22.04
CA TYR A 73 -14.23 23.14 -21.32
C TYR A 73 -14.56 23.50 -19.86
N GLU A 74 -15.75 23.11 -19.40
CA GLU A 74 -16.18 23.33 -18.02
C GLU A 74 -16.80 22.05 -17.46
N TYR A 75 -16.27 21.57 -16.34
CA TYR A 75 -16.72 20.35 -15.66
C TYR A 75 -16.91 20.60 -14.17
N ALA A 76 -17.89 19.92 -13.58
CA ALA A 76 -18.11 19.90 -12.14
C ALA A 76 -18.22 18.46 -11.63
N ALA A 77 -17.81 18.24 -10.39
CA ALA A 77 -18.05 16.98 -9.69
C ALA A 77 -19.54 16.86 -9.38
N ILE A 78 -20.15 15.79 -9.88
CA ILE A 78 -21.54 15.42 -9.61
C ILE A 78 -21.54 14.14 -8.80
N MET A 79 -22.24 14.16 -7.67
CA MET A 79 -22.39 13.02 -6.76
C MET A 79 -23.64 12.23 -7.15
N ASP A 80 -23.48 10.93 -7.32
CA ASP A 80 -24.56 9.99 -7.57
C ASP A 80 -25.20 9.51 -6.25
N ASP A 81 -26.40 8.92 -6.36
CA ASP A 81 -27.17 8.45 -5.20
C ASP A 81 -26.48 7.26 -4.46
N ASP A 82 -25.53 6.60 -5.12
CA ASP A 82 -24.74 5.50 -4.55
C ASP A 82 -23.49 5.97 -3.79
N GLY A 83 -23.23 7.29 -3.77
CA GLY A 83 -22.08 7.88 -3.10
C GLY A 83 -20.77 7.78 -3.90
N GLU A 84 -20.83 7.40 -5.18
CA GLU A 84 -19.75 7.67 -6.13
C GLU A 84 -19.97 9.02 -6.82
N TRP A 85 -18.91 9.54 -7.44
CA TRP A 85 -18.99 10.81 -8.15
C TRP A 85 -18.10 10.81 -9.41
N GLY A 86 -18.51 11.61 -10.37
CA GLY A 86 -17.78 11.80 -11.62
C GLY A 86 -17.76 13.26 -12.06
N LEU A 87 -16.89 13.57 -13.02
CA LEU A 87 -16.90 14.87 -13.67
C LEU A 87 -17.93 14.88 -14.79
N GLU A 88 -18.84 15.86 -14.75
CA GLU A 88 -19.81 16.09 -15.83
C GLU A 88 -19.67 17.51 -16.40
N PRO A 89 -19.99 17.70 -17.70
CA PRO A 89 -20.04 19.03 -18.29
C PRO A 89 -21.06 19.91 -17.55
N VAL A 90 -20.67 21.12 -17.17
CA VAL A 90 -21.57 22.05 -16.46
C VAL A 90 -22.73 22.43 -17.38
N SER A 91 -23.97 22.20 -16.94
CA SER A 91 -25.16 22.72 -17.65
C SER A 91 -25.29 24.22 -17.44
N ALA A 92 -25.95 24.92 -18.36
CA ALA A 92 -26.14 26.37 -18.24
C ALA A 92 -26.91 26.77 -16.96
N GLU A 93 -27.67 25.86 -16.34
CA GLU A 93 -28.39 26.13 -15.08
C GLU A 93 -27.52 25.97 -13.82
N ALA A 94 -26.38 25.27 -13.90
CA ALA A 94 -25.53 24.92 -12.75
C ALA A 94 -24.33 25.87 -12.54
N GLN A 95 -24.18 26.90 -13.39
CA GLN A 95 -22.94 27.68 -13.49
C GLN A 95 -22.66 28.68 -12.35
N ASP A 96 -23.65 29.10 -11.56
CA ASP A 96 -23.50 30.34 -10.76
C ASP A 96 -23.76 30.23 -9.24
N THR A 97 -24.18 29.08 -8.72
CA THR A 97 -24.41 28.95 -7.27
C THR A 97 -23.31 28.09 -6.65
N PRO A 98 -22.36 28.68 -5.89
CA PRO A 98 -21.40 27.87 -5.14
C PRO A 98 -22.16 26.97 -4.14
N PRO A 99 -21.65 25.76 -3.86
CA PRO A 99 -22.29 24.86 -2.92
C PRO A 99 -22.41 25.53 -1.55
N ASP A 100 -23.57 25.39 -0.92
CA ASP A 100 -23.80 25.83 0.46
C ASP A 100 -23.40 24.73 1.47
N ASP A 101 -23.37 25.09 2.76
CA ASP A 101 -22.98 24.15 3.83
C ASP A 101 -23.90 22.91 3.87
N ALA A 102 -25.18 23.07 3.55
CA ALA A 102 -26.14 21.96 3.50
C ALA A 102 -25.83 20.97 2.37
N GLN A 103 -25.36 21.47 1.22
CA GLN A 103 -24.92 20.63 0.11
C GLN A 103 -23.64 19.86 0.46
N PHE A 104 -22.69 20.49 1.16
CA PHE A 104 -21.50 19.80 1.65
C PHE A 104 -21.82 18.70 2.65
N GLU A 105 -22.69 18.96 3.64
CA GLU A 105 -23.15 17.94 4.59
C GLU A 105 -23.85 16.78 3.87
N LYS A 106 -24.66 17.08 2.85
CA LYS A 106 -25.31 16.05 2.02
C LYS A 106 -24.27 15.18 1.32
N TRP A 107 -23.28 15.78 0.65
CA TRP A 107 -22.23 15.00 -0.02
C TRP A 107 -21.42 14.14 0.95
N ASP A 108 -21.02 14.67 2.10
CA ASP A 108 -20.33 13.91 3.14
C ASP A 108 -21.16 12.77 3.72
N SER A 109 -22.49 12.90 3.71
CA SER A 109 -23.40 11.83 4.18
C SER A 109 -23.53 10.67 3.19
N LEU A 110 -23.32 10.93 1.89
CA LEU A 110 -23.36 9.92 0.83
C LEU A 110 -22.03 9.15 0.72
N LEU A 111 -20.92 9.79 1.05
CA LEU A 111 -19.61 9.17 0.97
C LEU A 111 -19.45 8.07 2.03
N THR A 112 -19.08 6.87 1.56
CA THR A 112 -18.87 5.67 2.38
C THR A 112 -17.39 5.39 2.62
N ASN A 113 -17.07 4.42 3.50
CA ASN A 113 -15.71 3.92 3.74
C ASN A 113 -14.72 4.95 4.30
N ASN A 114 -15.17 5.81 5.23
CA ASN A 114 -14.37 6.91 5.81
C ASN A 114 -13.88 7.95 4.80
N ARG A 115 -14.48 8.00 3.61
CA ARG A 115 -14.27 9.08 2.65
C ARG A 115 -15.06 10.32 3.08
N CYS A 116 -14.54 11.49 2.74
CA CYS A 116 -15.25 12.75 2.82
C CYS A 116 -14.87 13.62 1.62
N ILE A 117 -15.63 14.69 1.37
CA ILE A 117 -15.39 15.60 0.25
C ILE A 117 -13.95 16.12 0.23
N TYR A 118 -13.33 16.26 1.41
CA TYR A 118 -11.95 16.69 1.55
C TYR A 118 -10.97 15.65 0.99
N THR A 119 -11.10 14.39 1.40
CA THR A 119 -10.17 13.34 0.96
C THR A 119 -10.31 13.09 -0.53
N GLU A 120 -11.54 13.16 -1.06
CA GLU A 120 -11.82 13.04 -2.49
C GLU A 120 -11.20 14.19 -3.32
N ALA A 121 -11.42 15.44 -2.92
CA ALA A 121 -10.85 16.59 -3.59
C ALA A 121 -9.31 16.59 -3.53
N ALA A 122 -8.74 16.17 -2.39
CA ALA A 122 -7.29 16.06 -2.22
C ALA A 122 -6.69 14.95 -3.10
N ALA A 123 -7.36 13.80 -3.19
CA ALA A 123 -6.96 12.71 -4.07
C ALA A 123 -7.02 13.13 -5.55
N PHE A 124 -8.10 13.79 -5.98
CA PHE A 124 -8.22 14.32 -7.34
C PHE A 124 -7.12 15.36 -7.63
N HIS A 125 -6.86 16.25 -6.68
CA HIS A 125 -5.77 17.22 -6.80
C HIS A 125 -4.40 16.55 -6.97
N ASN A 126 -4.15 15.44 -6.30
CA ASN A 126 -2.92 14.66 -6.44
C ASN A 126 -2.81 14.01 -7.83
N VAL A 127 -3.92 13.54 -8.41
CA VAL A 127 -3.95 13.06 -9.80
C VAL A 127 -3.58 14.20 -10.77
N LEU A 128 -4.14 15.40 -10.59
CA LEU A 128 -3.75 16.56 -11.39
C LEU A 128 -2.27 16.94 -11.19
N LYS A 129 -1.76 16.91 -9.95
CA LYS A 129 -0.33 17.12 -9.70
C LYS A 129 0.54 16.13 -10.46
N ALA A 130 0.17 14.84 -10.50
CA ALA A 130 0.87 13.82 -11.27
C ALA A 130 0.93 14.18 -12.77
N MET A 131 -0.22 14.55 -13.37
CA MET A 131 -0.30 14.96 -14.77
C MET A 131 0.59 16.17 -15.13
N TYR A 132 0.87 17.04 -14.16
CA TYR A 132 1.71 18.22 -14.32
C TYR A 132 3.14 18.05 -13.78
N HIS A 133 3.53 16.84 -13.38
CA HIS A 133 4.83 16.56 -12.77
C HIS A 133 5.13 17.46 -11.56
N ARG A 134 4.08 17.83 -10.81
CA ARG A 134 4.20 18.63 -9.59
C ARG A 134 4.45 17.72 -8.39
N PRO A 135 5.22 18.17 -7.38
CA PRO A 135 5.41 17.42 -6.15
C PRO A 135 4.07 17.06 -5.50
N ILE A 136 3.88 15.77 -5.24
CA ILE A 136 2.74 15.22 -4.52
C ILE A 136 3.17 14.95 -3.08
N THR A 137 2.31 15.33 -2.16
CA THR A 137 2.51 15.14 -0.72
C THR A 137 1.36 14.29 -0.20
N ILE A 138 1.70 13.20 0.47
CA ILE A 138 0.71 12.29 1.05
C ILE A 138 0.93 12.16 2.55
N ASP A 139 -0.16 12.27 3.31
CA ASP A 139 -0.17 12.24 4.78
C ASP A 139 -0.68 10.93 5.38
N SER A 140 -1.32 10.08 4.56
CA SER A 140 -2.00 8.88 5.04
C SER A 140 -2.12 7.81 3.96
N PHE A 141 -2.21 6.55 4.40
CA PHE A 141 -2.40 5.41 3.51
C PHE A 141 -3.69 5.57 2.69
N PHE A 142 -4.76 6.05 3.33
CA PHE A 142 -6.06 6.26 2.68
C PHE A 142 -5.97 7.30 1.57
N GLN A 143 -5.28 8.42 1.78
CA GLN A 143 -5.07 9.40 0.73
C GLN A 143 -4.28 8.84 -0.47
N PHE A 144 -3.28 7.96 -0.23
CA PHE A 144 -2.62 7.23 -1.31
C PHE A 144 -3.59 6.30 -2.04
N ALA A 145 -4.34 5.50 -1.31
CA ALA A 145 -5.32 4.58 -1.89
C ALA A 145 -6.40 5.30 -2.71
N ASP A 146 -6.94 6.42 -2.22
CA ASP A 146 -7.92 7.24 -2.93
C ASP A 146 -7.32 7.89 -4.18
N THR A 147 -6.06 8.32 -4.12
CA THR A 147 -5.35 8.86 -5.30
C THR A 147 -5.25 7.78 -6.39
N VAL A 148 -4.88 6.55 -6.04
CA VAL A 148 -4.82 5.43 -6.98
C VAL A 148 -6.21 5.07 -7.50
N ARG A 149 -7.24 5.06 -6.64
CA ARG A 149 -8.64 4.80 -7.05
C ARG A 149 -9.15 5.82 -8.06
N LEU A 150 -8.92 7.11 -7.82
CA LEU A 150 -9.33 8.15 -8.77
C LEU A 150 -8.49 8.10 -10.05
N ALA A 151 -7.21 7.75 -9.96
CA ALA A 151 -6.39 7.53 -11.14
C ALA A 151 -6.89 6.34 -11.97
N ASP A 152 -7.36 5.27 -11.35
CA ASP A 152 -8.02 4.14 -12.02
C ASP A 152 -9.30 4.60 -12.74
N PHE A 153 -10.18 5.29 -12.02
CA PHE A 153 -11.44 5.81 -12.56
C PHE A 153 -11.25 6.78 -13.75
N TYR A 154 -10.30 7.71 -13.64
CA TYR A 154 -9.98 8.66 -14.71
C TYR A 154 -8.95 8.13 -15.71
N CYS A 155 -8.64 6.82 -15.71
CA CYS A 155 -7.70 6.17 -16.62
C CYS A 155 -6.34 6.88 -16.70
N ALA A 156 -5.77 7.20 -15.54
CA ALA A 156 -4.53 7.95 -15.33
C ALA A 156 -3.52 7.20 -14.43
N LEU A 157 -3.69 5.88 -14.26
CA LEU A 157 -2.76 5.04 -13.48
C LEU A 157 -1.29 5.16 -13.93
N PRO A 158 -0.94 5.21 -15.23
CA PRO A 158 0.47 5.26 -15.65
C PRO A 158 1.23 6.46 -15.10
N ILE A 159 0.61 7.65 -15.08
CA ILE A 159 1.30 8.85 -14.58
C ILE A 159 1.41 8.85 -13.05
N VAL A 160 0.45 8.26 -12.36
CA VAL A 160 0.52 8.07 -10.90
C VAL A 160 1.57 7.02 -10.54
N SER A 161 1.65 5.93 -11.31
CA SER A 161 2.69 4.90 -11.17
C SER A 161 4.09 5.52 -11.33
N ALA A 162 4.31 6.29 -12.41
CA ALA A 162 5.57 7.01 -12.63
C ALA A 162 5.92 8.02 -11.51
N SER A 163 4.90 8.53 -10.81
CA SER A 163 5.08 9.47 -9.69
C SER A 163 5.23 8.78 -8.33
N THR A 164 5.00 7.46 -8.24
CA THR A 164 4.88 6.73 -6.97
C THR A 164 6.18 6.74 -6.18
N ASP A 165 7.33 6.51 -6.81
CA ASP A 165 8.63 6.63 -6.13
C ASP A 165 8.83 8.00 -5.48
N LEU A 166 8.42 9.08 -6.16
CA LEU A 166 8.52 10.44 -5.64
C LEU A 166 7.50 10.69 -4.52
N ILE A 167 6.27 10.16 -4.65
CA ILE A 167 5.24 10.19 -3.61
C ILE A 167 5.76 9.55 -2.32
N LEU A 168 6.30 8.33 -2.42
CA LEU A 168 6.81 7.57 -1.27
C LEU A 168 8.01 8.27 -0.61
N ARG A 169 8.81 9.02 -1.38
CA ARG A 169 9.90 9.85 -0.84
C ARG A 169 9.40 11.13 -0.15
N ASN A 170 8.25 11.64 -0.56
CA ASN A 170 7.65 12.91 -0.10
C ASN A 170 6.54 12.75 0.95
N LEU A 171 6.43 11.58 1.57
CA LEU A 171 5.51 11.37 2.70
C LEU A 171 5.73 12.45 3.77
N ILE A 172 4.65 13.09 4.21
CA ILE A 172 4.72 14.11 5.26
C ILE A 172 4.47 13.39 6.59
N PRO A 173 5.49 13.23 7.45
CA PRO A 173 5.23 12.78 8.81
C PRO A 173 4.40 13.84 9.54
N SER A 174 3.40 13.42 10.31
CA SER A 174 2.52 14.33 11.06
C SER A 174 3.33 15.42 11.79
N PRO A 175 2.90 16.69 11.74
CA PRO A 175 3.69 17.82 12.22
C PRO A 175 3.85 17.74 13.73
N SER A 176 4.93 17.11 14.18
CA SER A 176 5.49 17.32 15.51
C SER A 176 6.56 18.40 15.35
N PHE A 177 6.28 19.55 15.96
CA PHE A 177 7.08 20.77 15.89
C PHE A 177 8.56 20.48 16.22
N LEU A 178 9.45 21.02 15.38
CA LEU A 178 10.93 21.01 15.52
C LEU A 178 11.60 19.65 15.33
N CYS A 179 11.82 19.23 14.07
CA CYS A 179 12.57 18.01 13.77
C CYS A 179 13.73 18.28 12.81
N ASN A 180 14.92 17.75 13.15
CA ASN A 180 16.09 17.80 12.27
C ASN A 180 15.84 16.99 10.99
N PRO A 181 16.59 17.23 9.90
CA PRO A 181 16.45 16.45 8.65
C PRO A 181 16.49 14.93 8.84
N GLN A 182 17.28 14.44 9.80
CA GLN A 182 17.36 13.01 10.14
C GLN A 182 16.07 12.47 10.77
N ASP A 183 15.35 13.28 11.53
CA ASP A 183 14.08 12.90 12.18
C ASP A 183 12.94 12.83 11.16
N ILE A 184 12.98 13.64 10.10
CA ILE A 184 12.04 13.58 8.98
C ILE A 184 12.19 12.26 8.22
N THR A 185 13.41 11.89 7.86
CA THR A 185 13.68 10.62 7.16
C THR A 185 13.26 9.42 8.00
N ARG A 186 13.58 9.40 9.31
CA ARG A 186 13.15 8.33 10.22
C ARG A 186 11.63 8.25 10.32
N SER A 187 10.95 9.39 10.40
CA SER A 187 9.48 9.44 10.52
C SER A 187 8.78 9.00 9.23
N ARG A 188 9.33 9.33 8.05
CA ARG A 188 8.85 8.81 6.76
C ARG A 188 9.00 7.29 6.66
N LYS A 189 10.19 6.77 6.99
CA LYS A 189 10.45 5.33 7.01
C LYS A 189 9.47 4.63 7.94
N LYS A 190 9.28 5.16 9.15
CA LYS A 190 8.32 4.65 10.14
C LYS A 190 6.90 4.61 9.57
N MET A 191 6.45 5.71 8.97
CA MET A 191 5.11 5.82 8.39
C MET A 191 4.88 4.80 7.26
N LEU A 192 5.84 4.65 6.34
CA LEU A 192 5.77 3.64 5.28
C LEU A 192 5.78 2.22 5.86
N GLY A 193 6.64 1.96 6.85
CA GLY A 193 6.67 0.70 7.59
C GLY A 193 5.33 0.40 8.27
N ASP A 194 4.69 1.41 8.86
CA ASP A 194 3.37 1.31 9.48
C ASP A 194 2.30 0.95 8.44
N TRP A 195 2.34 1.54 7.23
CA TRP A 195 1.42 1.21 6.13
C TRP A 195 1.55 -0.25 5.69
N PHE A 196 2.77 -0.70 5.38
CA PHE A 196 3.01 -2.11 5.05
C PHE A 196 2.66 -3.04 6.21
N CYS A 197 2.80 -2.57 7.44
CA CYS A 197 2.48 -3.36 8.61
C CYS A 197 0.99 -3.53 8.88
N THR A 198 0.18 -2.53 8.53
CA THR A 198 -1.25 -2.44 8.84
C THR A 198 -2.13 -2.79 7.64
N HIS A 199 -1.67 -2.48 6.42
CA HIS A 199 -2.41 -2.68 5.17
C HIS A 199 -1.61 -3.48 4.11
N PRO A 200 -0.95 -4.61 4.46
CA PRO A 200 -0.07 -5.32 3.53
C PRO A 200 -0.82 -5.83 2.28
N LEU A 201 -2.03 -6.36 2.43
CA LEU A 201 -2.84 -6.83 1.31
C LEU A 201 -3.28 -5.70 0.39
N ASP A 202 -3.69 -4.56 0.96
CA ASP A 202 -4.12 -3.41 0.17
C ASP A 202 -2.92 -2.81 -0.58
N MET A 203 -1.74 -2.76 0.03
CA MET A 203 -0.50 -2.38 -0.66
C MET A 203 -0.20 -3.30 -1.85
N CYS A 204 -0.43 -4.61 -1.75
CA CYS A 204 -0.30 -5.52 -2.88
C CYS A 204 -1.31 -5.18 -4.00
N ILE A 205 -2.57 -4.89 -3.66
CA ILE A 205 -3.59 -4.52 -4.65
C ILE A 205 -3.24 -3.19 -5.33
N LEU A 206 -2.85 -2.17 -4.55
CA LEU A 206 -2.51 -0.85 -5.07
C LEU A 206 -1.30 -0.91 -5.99
N SER A 207 -0.24 -1.61 -5.57
CA SER A 207 0.96 -1.81 -6.39
C SER A 207 0.70 -2.64 -7.64
N TYR A 208 -0.17 -3.66 -7.55
CA TYR A 208 -0.66 -4.40 -8.70
C TYR A 208 -1.37 -3.48 -9.69
N LYS A 209 -2.34 -2.66 -9.24
CA LYS A 209 -3.05 -1.69 -10.09
C LYS A 209 -2.11 -0.68 -10.75
N LEU A 210 -1.10 -0.22 -10.02
CA LEU A 210 -0.10 0.72 -10.54
C LEU A 210 0.93 0.05 -11.47
N HIS A 211 0.96 -1.29 -11.54
CA HIS A 211 2.03 -2.04 -12.21
C HIS A 211 3.43 -1.65 -11.68
N HIS A 212 3.52 -1.34 -10.38
CA HIS A 212 4.75 -0.88 -9.75
C HIS A 212 5.49 -2.05 -9.11
N LYS A 213 6.50 -2.57 -9.83
CA LYS A 213 7.27 -3.77 -9.49
C LYS A 213 7.84 -3.73 -8.06
N GLU A 214 8.54 -2.65 -7.73
CA GLU A 214 9.25 -2.47 -6.47
C GLU A 214 8.27 -2.43 -5.30
N LEU A 215 7.20 -1.64 -5.44
CA LEU A 215 6.16 -1.51 -4.43
C LEU A 215 5.43 -2.84 -4.18
N PHE A 216 5.17 -3.60 -5.25
CA PHE A 216 4.52 -4.90 -5.17
C PHE A 216 5.41 -5.94 -4.49
N HIS A 217 6.69 -5.97 -4.86
CA HIS A 217 7.68 -6.84 -4.23
C HIS A 217 7.79 -6.56 -2.73
N ASP A 218 7.87 -5.29 -2.34
CA ASP A 218 7.91 -4.89 -0.93
C ASP A 218 6.61 -5.28 -0.21
N ALA A 219 5.45 -5.01 -0.81
CA ALA A 219 4.17 -5.40 -0.21
C ALA A 219 4.06 -6.93 0.00
N LEU A 220 4.50 -7.70 -0.99
CA LEU A 220 4.51 -9.17 -0.95
C LEU A 220 5.42 -9.71 0.15
N ILE A 221 6.60 -9.10 0.36
CA ILE A 221 7.48 -9.41 1.50
C ILE A 221 6.72 -9.27 2.81
N PHE A 222 5.95 -8.19 3.00
CA PHE A 222 5.21 -7.99 4.24
C PHE A 222 4.04 -8.97 4.38
N VAL A 223 3.33 -9.31 3.30
CA VAL A 223 2.27 -10.33 3.32
C VAL A 223 2.82 -11.69 3.70
N VAL A 224 3.87 -12.15 3.00
CA VAL A 224 4.47 -13.48 3.17
C VAL A 224 5.23 -13.57 4.49
N GLY A 225 5.99 -12.52 4.83
CA GLY A 225 6.76 -12.43 6.07
C GLY A 225 5.85 -12.44 7.31
N LYS A 226 4.75 -11.68 7.30
CA LYS A 226 3.79 -11.66 8.42
C LYS A 226 2.81 -12.81 8.42
N TRP A 227 2.86 -13.70 7.42
CA TRP A 227 1.94 -14.81 7.29
C TRP A 227 1.74 -15.62 8.57
N PRO A 228 2.80 -15.95 9.35
CA PRO A 228 2.66 -16.54 10.67
C PRO A 228 1.67 -15.79 11.59
N ARG A 229 1.89 -14.48 11.76
CA ARG A 229 1.10 -13.65 12.66
C ARG A 229 -0.32 -13.47 12.13
N MET A 230 -0.45 -13.21 10.83
CA MET A 230 -1.72 -13.15 10.10
C MET A 230 -2.56 -14.42 10.29
N LEU A 231 -1.94 -15.60 10.14
CA LEU A 231 -2.58 -16.90 10.37
C LEU A 231 -2.99 -17.08 11.84
N SER A 232 -2.16 -16.64 12.79
CA SER A 232 -2.49 -16.73 14.23
C SER A 232 -3.67 -15.83 14.63
N GLU A 233 -3.78 -14.65 14.03
CA GLU A 233 -4.91 -13.73 14.21
C GLU A 233 -6.19 -14.33 13.57
N TYR A 234 -6.05 -14.98 12.41
CA TYR A 234 -7.12 -15.73 11.73
C TYR A 234 -7.65 -16.92 12.57
N GLU A 235 -6.75 -17.81 13.01
CA GLU A 235 -7.10 -19.00 13.79
C GLU A 235 -7.76 -18.64 15.13
N ARG A 236 -7.28 -17.56 15.78
CA ARG A 236 -7.87 -17.08 17.04
C ARG A 236 -9.26 -16.48 16.87
N THR A 237 -9.53 -15.83 15.74
CA THR A 237 -10.75 -15.04 15.60
C THR A 237 -11.88 -15.78 14.90
N LYS A 238 -11.61 -16.87 14.16
CA LYS A 238 -12.59 -17.56 13.28
C LYS A 238 -13.49 -16.56 12.52
N SER A 239 -12.94 -15.39 12.21
CA SER A 239 -13.73 -14.25 11.77
C SER A 239 -13.89 -14.33 10.26
N ALA A 240 -15.13 -14.37 9.79
CA ALA A 240 -15.46 -14.20 8.36
C ALA A 240 -14.87 -12.91 7.76
N ARG A 241 -14.48 -11.96 8.61
CA ARG A 241 -13.93 -10.64 8.26
C ARG A 241 -12.51 -10.68 7.67
N TRP A 242 -11.81 -11.83 7.75
CA TRP A 242 -10.45 -11.97 7.27
C TRP A 242 -10.29 -13.13 6.26
N ASN A 243 -11.25 -13.23 5.34
CA ASN A 243 -11.10 -14.05 4.13
C ASN A 243 -10.27 -13.26 3.10
N TRP A 244 -8.94 -13.31 3.22
CA TRP A 244 -8.03 -12.63 2.30
C TRP A 244 -8.23 -13.07 0.85
N ARG A 245 -8.63 -14.33 0.61
CA ARG A 245 -9.01 -14.80 -0.73
C ARG A 245 -10.25 -14.08 -1.26
N ALA A 246 -11.28 -13.89 -0.43
CA ALA A 246 -12.46 -13.09 -0.85
C ALA A 246 -12.08 -11.63 -1.11
N LYS A 247 -11.19 -11.05 -0.29
CA LYS A 247 -10.71 -9.68 -0.51
C LYS A 247 -9.91 -9.53 -1.82
N LEU A 248 -9.18 -10.57 -2.21
CA LEU A 248 -8.40 -10.63 -3.43
C LEU A 248 -9.12 -11.36 -4.58
N GLU A 249 -10.39 -11.74 -4.40
CA GLU A 249 -11.17 -12.45 -5.42
C GLU A 249 -11.18 -11.70 -6.77
N PRO A 250 -11.25 -10.35 -6.81
CA PRO A 250 -11.12 -9.59 -8.06
C PRO A 250 -9.72 -9.67 -8.71
N HIS A 251 -8.73 -10.21 -8.02
CA HIS A 251 -7.31 -10.21 -8.40
C HIS A 251 -6.71 -11.62 -8.31
N PRO A 252 -7.15 -12.58 -9.14
CA PRO A 252 -6.76 -13.99 -9.03
C PRO A 252 -5.24 -14.20 -9.18
N LYS A 253 -4.57 -13.42 -10.03
CA LYS A 253 -3.11 -13.53 -10.18
C LYS A 253 -2.32 -13.05 -8.96
N VAL A 254 -2.86 -12.08 -8.21
CA VAL A 254 -2.28 -11.67 -6.93
C VAL A 254 -2.42 -12.81 -5.91
N ILE A 255 -3.57 -13.52 -5.91
CA ILE A 255 -3.76 -14.73 -5.11
C ILE A 255 -2.71 -15.78 -5.49
N GLU A 256 -2.59 -16.14 -6.77
CA GLU A 256 -1.63 -17.13 -7.25
C GLU A 256 -0.19 -16.77 -6.85
N THR A 257 0.19 -15.50 -6.98
CA THR A 257 1.53 -15.02 -6.62
C THR A 257 1.79 -15.15 -5.11
N ILE A 258 0.80 -14.80 -4.28
CA ILE A 258 0.88 -14.96 -2.83
C ILE A 258 0.98 -16.44 -2.47
N GLU A 259 0.13 -17.29 -3.04
CA GLU A 259 0.12 -18.73 -2.77
C GLU A 259 1.42 -19.41 -3.18
N TYR A 260 1.96 -19.06 -4.35
CA TYR A 260 3.26 -19.52 -4.82
C TYR A 260 4.38 -19.09 -3.87
N SER A 261 4.40 -17.82 -3.48
CA SER A 261 5.41 -17.27 -2.57
C SER A 261 5.35 -17.93 -1.18
N LEU A 262 4.14 -18.23 -0.69
CA LEU A 262 3.94 -18.95 0.56
C LEU A 262 4.39 -20.41 0.45
N ALA A 263 4.09 -21.10 -0.65
CA ALA A 263 4.54 -22.47 -0.88
C ALA A 263 6.07 -22.54 -0.91
N HIS A 264 6.72 -21.62 -1.62
CA HIS A 264 8.17 -21.52 -1.66
C HIS A 264 8.76 -21.23 -0.27
N LEU A 265 8.11 -20.35 0.51
CA LEU A 265 8.50 -20.09 1.89
C LEU A 265 8.45 -21.35 2.76
N ILE A 266 7.36 -22.11 2.66
CA ILE A 266 7.17 -23.36 3.42
C ILE A 266 8.21 -24.39 3.03
N GLU A 267 8.50 -24.54 1.74
CA GLU A 267 9.51 -25.47 1.25
C GLU A 267 10.89 -25.09 1.77
N LEU A 268 11.28 -23.82 1.65
CA LEU A 268 12.53 -23.31 2.17
C LEU A 268 12.65 -23.52 3.68
N GLN A 269 11.60 -23.18 4.42
CA GLN A 269 11.51 -23.41 5.85
C GLN A 269 11.58 -24.91 6.21
N SER A 270 11.09 -25.81 5.36
CA SER A 270 11.18 -27.26 5.58
C SER A 270 12.58 -27.79 5.28
N ALA A 271 13.23 -27.28 4.23
CA ALA A 271 14.60 -27.62 3.85
C ALA A 271 15.60 -27.19 4.93
N VAL A 272 15.49 -25.95 5.42
CA VAL A 272 16.31 -25.46 6.54
C VAL A 272 16.13 -26.34 7.77
N ALA A 273 14.92 -26.87 8.03
CA ALA A 273 14.65 -27.61 9.26
C ALA A 273 15.25 -29.00 9.18
N THR A 274 15.19 -29.58 7.98
CA THR A 274 15.80 -30.87 7.66
C THR A 274 17.33 -30.78 7.80
N ASN A 275 17.93 -29.72 7.26
CA ASN A 275 19.36 -29.46 7.41
C ASN A 275 19.74 -29.25 8.89
N LEU A 276 18.97 -28.43 9.62
CA LEU A 276 19.18 -28.22 11.05
C LEU A 276 19.09 -29.52 11.84
N ARG A 277 18.14 -30.41 11.55
CA ARG A 277 18.02 -31.70 12.23
C ARG A 277 19.22 -32.59 11.95
N ARG A 278 19.68 -32.64 10.69
CA ARG A 278 20.87 -33.40 10.29
C ARG A 278 22.09 -32.91 11.04
N ASP A 279 22.30 -31.59 11.07
CA ASP A 279 23.48 -30.99 11.68
C ASP A 279 23.39 -31.07 13.21
N ALA A 280 22.20 -30.89 13.80
CA ALA A 280 21.95 -31.10 15.22
C ALA A 280 22.18 -32.55 15.67
N ALA A 281 21.95 -33.56 14.82
CA ALA A 281 22.24 -34.95 15.16
C ALA A 281 23.73 -35.22 15.42
N THR A 282 24.62 -34.33 14.97
CA THR A 282 26.05 -34.40 15.26
C THR A 282 26.40 -33.92 16.68
N CYS A 283 25.48 -33.25 17.38
CA CYS A 283 25.66 -32.75 18.75
C CYS A 283 24.49 -33.15 19.68
N PRO A 284 24.73 -34.01 20.69
CA PRO A 284 23.68 -34.49 21.60
C PRO A 284 22.88 -33.37 22.29
N LEU A 285 23.53 -32.26 22.64
CA LEU A 285 22.87 -31.13 23.32
C LEU A 285 21.90 -30.38 22.38
N VAL A 286 22.29 -30.16 21.12
CA VAL A 286 21.44 -29.49 20.13
C VAL A 286 20.31 -30.41 19.69
N SER A 287 20.59 -31.71 19.51
CA SER A 287 19.56 -32.71 19.26
C SER A 287 18.52 -32.75 20.39
N TYR A 288 18.96 -32.70 21.66
CA TYR A 288 18.06 -32.60 22.81
C TYR A 288 17.20 -31.32 22.76
N MET A 289 17.79 -30.17 22.44
CA MET A 289 17.05 -28.90 22.32
C MET A 289 16.02 -28.92 21.20
N VAL A 290 16.38 -29.45 20.03
CA VAL A 290 15.44 -29.63 18.90
C VAL A 290 14.28 -30.52 19.32
N ASN A 291 14.56 -31.68 19.91
CA ASN A 291 13.55 -32.62 20.37
C ASN A 291 12.63 -32.04 21.47
N ASP A 292 13.17 -31.24 22.40
CA ASP A 292 12.39 -30.59 23.44
C ASP A 292 11.45 -29.53 22.85
N ILE A 293 11.95 -28.70 21.93
CA ILE A 293 11.13 -27.70 21.25
C ILE A 293 10.01 -28.38 20.44
N GLU A 294 10.32 -29.44 19.69
CA GLU A 294 9.30 -30.19 18.93
C GLU A 294 8.25 -30.81 19.85
N LYS A 295 8.64 -31.40 20.98
CA LYS A 295 7.70 -31.90 22.00
C LYS A 295 6.84 -30.79 22.59
N GLN A 296 7.42 -29.61 22.83
CA GLN A 296 6.64 -28.47 23.33
C GLN A 296 5.61 -27.98 22.30
N ILE A 297 5.95 -28.01 21.00
CA ILE A 297 5.01 -27.65 19.93
C ILE A 297 3.92 -28.73 19.81
N GLN A 298 4.28 -30.02 19.73
CA GLN A 298 3.32 -31.14 19.67
C GLN A 298 2.35 -31.18 20.87
N ARG A 299 2.79 -30.75 22.06
CA ARG A 299 1.91 -30.63 23.23
C ARG A 299 0.89 -29.50 23.09
N ARG A 300 1.24 -28.44 22.36
CA ARG A 300 0.34 -27.29 22.12
C ARG A 300 -0.56 -27.53 20.92
N ASP A 301 -0.10 -28.30 19.95
CA ASP A 301 -0.87 -28.70 18.77
C ASP A 301 -0.64 -30.20 18.45
N PRO A 302 -1.59 -31.08 18.79
CA PRO A 302 -1.50 -32.51 18.49
C PRO A 302 -1.51 -32.85 16.99
N GLU A 303 -1.93 -31.95 16.10
CA GLU A 303 -1.95 -32.15 14.64
C GLU A 303 -0.63 -31.75 13.95
N TYR A 304 0.40 -31.39 14.71
CA TYR A 304 1.74 -30.91 14.31
C TYR A 304 2.45 -31.68 13.16
N SER A 305 2.02 -32.90 12.85
CA SER A 305 2.43 -33.61 11.62
C SER A 305 2.21 -32.81 10.32
N ARG A 306 1.35 -31.78 10.32
CA ARG A 306 1.17 -30.82 9.21
C ARG A 306 1.75 -29.47 9.61
N ARG A 307 3.01 -29.23 9.27
CA ARG A 307 3.69 -27.96 9.63
C ARG A 307 3.01 -26.78 8.96
N THR A 308 2.37 -25.91 9.75
CA THR A 308 2.02 -24.58 9.25
C THR A 308 3.29 -23.70 9.15
N PRO A 309 3.31 -22.68 8.26
CA PRO A 309 4.41 -21.70 8.22
C PRO A 309 4.66 -21.01 9.57
N LEU A 310 3.59 -20.78 10.34
CA LEU A 310 3.64 -20.14 11.66
C LEU A 310 4.44 -20.95 12.67
N GLU A 311 4.13 -22.23 12.78
CA GLU A 311 4.77 -23.13 13.74
C GLU A 311 6.23 -23.35 13.38
N THR A 312 6.52 -23.39 12.09
CA THR A 312 7.89 -23.50 11.58
C THR A 312 8.71 -22.26 11.93
N ALA A 313 8.17 -21.05 11.75
CA ALA A 313 8.82 -19.81 12.19
C ALA A 313 9.07 -19.76 13.71
N ARG A 314 8.08 -20.16 14.52
CA ARG A 314 8.21 -20.23 15.99
C ARG A 314 9.26 -21.24 16.44
N PHE A 315 9.34 -22.39 15.78
CA PHE A 315 10.36 -23.41 16.02
C PHE A 315 11.76 -22.81 15.87
N TYR A 316 12.02 -22.10 14.76
CA TYR A 316 13.33 -21.49 14.51
C TYR A 316 13.70 -20.37 15.48
N MET A 317 12.76 -19.47 15.80
CA MET A 317 13.03 -18.43 16.81
C MET A 317 13.39 -19.03 18.15
N THR A 318 12.67 -20.08 18.57
CA THR A 318 12.92 -20.77 19.84
C THR A 318 14.27 -21.47 19.83
N LEU A 319 14.61 -22.15 18.73
CA LEU A 319 15.89 -22.81 18.54
C LEU A 319 17.07 -21.83 18.54
N MET A 320 16.96 -20.73 17.80
CA MET A 320 17.99 -19.66 17.78
C MET A 320 18.22 -19.05 19.15
N ASN A 321 17.16 -18.76 19.89
CA ASN A 321 17.25 -18.22 21.24
C ASN A 321 17.87 -19.22 22.22
N GLY A 322 17.52 -20.50 22.07
CA GLY A 322 18.13 -21.59 22.82
C GLY A 322 19.64 -21.70 22.55
N LEU A 323 20.03 -21.73 21.27
CA LEU A 323 21.44 -21.85 20.86
C LEU A 323 22.27 -20.67 21.34
N ARG A 324 21.73 -19.45 21.24
CA ARG A 324 22.39 -18.24 21.76
C ARG A 324 22.67 -18.35 23.26
N LYS A 325 21.70 -18.81 24.05
CA LYS A 325 21.88 -19.03 25.49
C LYS A 325 22.90 -20.14 25.79
N ALA A 326 22.92 -21.20 25.01
CA ALA A 326 23.88 -22.29 25.17
C ALA A 326 25.32 -21.84 24.88
N ILE A 327 25.52 -21.05 23.81
CA ILE A 327 26.82 -20.45 23.45
C ILE A 327 27.29 -19.47 24.53
N GLN A 328 26.41 -18.56 24.98
CA GLN A 328 26.75 -17.60 26.03
C GLN A 328 27.10 -18.28 27.36
N GLY A 329 26.47 -19.44 27.64
CA GLY A 329 26.75 -20.25 28.82
C GLY A 329 27.93 -21.22 28.67
N GLY A 330 28.69 -21.18 27.56
CA GLY A 330 29.82 -22.08 27.31
C GLY A 330 29.45 -23.56 27.20
N ARG A 331 28.18 -23.89 26.94
CA ARG A 331 27.68 -25.27 26.88
C ARG A 331 27.89 -25.93 25.52
N VAL A 332 28.22 -25.15 24.50
CA VAL A 332 28.56 -25.58 23.15
C VAL A 332 29.83 -24.84 22.70
N GLY A 333 30.64 -25.47 21.85
CA GLY A 333 31.90 -24.91 21.37
C GLY A 333 31.73 -23.76 20.39
N ASP A 334 32.84 -23.08 20.08
CA ASP A 334 32.88 -21.89 19.23
C ASP A 334 32.49 -22.17 17.77
N GLU A 335 32.61 -23.42 17.30
CA GLU A 335 32.11 -23.87 16.00
C GLU A 335 30.60 -23.64 15.84
N TRP A 336 29.85 -23.60 16.94
CA TRP A 336 28.43 -23.28 16.93
C TRP A 336 28.13 -21.79 16.80
N LYS A 337 29.11 -20.91 17.01
CA LYS A 337 29.00 -19.49 16.63
C LYS A 337 29.02 -19.33 15.11
N ILE A 338 29.83 -20.15 14.42
CA ILE A 338 29.88 -20.19 12.96
C ILE A 338 28.54 -20.72 12.44
N PHE A 339 28.05 -21.84 12.97
CA PHE A 339 26.73 -22.37 12.61
C PHE A 339 25.59 -21.41 12.94
N LEU A 340 25.59 -20.74 14.10
CA LEU A 340 24.59 -19.71 14.40
C LEU A 340 24.71 -18.52 13.45
N GLY A 341 25.93 -18.19 13.01
CA GLY A 341 26.20 -17.20 11.98
C GLY A 341 25.66 -17.62 10.60
N GLU A 342 25.95 -18.84 10.17
CA GLU A 342 25.44 -19.45 8.93
C GLU A 342 23.93 -19.63 8.97
N LEU A 343 23.36 -20.05 10.09
CA LEU A 343 21.93 -20.12 10.30
C LEU A 343 21.33 -18.72 10.28
N LYS A 344 21.97 -17.73 10.90
CA LYS A 344 21.54 -16.33 10.79
C LYS A 344 21.65 -15.81 9.35
N ILE A 345 22.60 -16.30 8.55
CA ILE A 345 22.76 -15.99 7.12
C ILE A 345 21.71 -16.72 6.27
N LEU A 346 21.43 -18.00 6.54
CA LEU A 346 20.42 -18.84 5.88
C LEU A 346 19.00 -18.39 6.22
N LEU A 347 18.78 -17.91 7.45
CA LEU A 347 17.55 -17.26 7.87
C LEU A 347 17.51 -15.79 7.41
N ASN A 348 18.67 -15.18 7.15
CA ASN A 348 18.81 -13.95 6.35
C ASN A 348 18.88 -14.30 4.84
N PHE A 349 17.82 -14.89 4.29
CA PHE A 349 17.48 -14.48 2.93
C PHE A 349 17.37 -12.97 2.98
N GLY A 350 18.26 -12.30 2.23
CA GLY A 350 18.80 -10.99 2.59
C GLY A 350 17.73 -10.04 3.10
N PRO A 351 18.02 -9.25 4.14
CA PRO A 351 17.12 -8.15 4.44
C PRO A 351 16.94 -7.38 3.12
N VAL A 352 15.70 -7.25 2.64
CA VAL A 352 15.35 -5.95 2.11
C VAL A 352 15.45 -5.06 3.32
N LEU A 353 16.66 -4.53 3.49
CA LEU A 353 16.87 -3.37 4.31
C LEU A 353 15.97 -2.33 3.67
N VAL A 354 14.76 -2.19 4.21
CA VAL A 354 14.28 -0.86 4.55
C VAL A 354 15.27 -0.36 5.59
N ASP A 355 16.47 0.01 5.13
CA ASP A 355 17.60 0.40 5.96
C ASP A 355 17.06 1.46 6.91
N GLU A 356 17.14 1.19 8.22
CA GLU A 356 16.81 2.14 9.30
C GLU A 356 15.33 2.36 9.65
N LEU A 357 14.47 1.33 9.61
CA LEU A 357 13.33 1.33 10.52
C LEU A 357 13.83 1.13 11.97
N PRO A 358 13.39 1.94 12.96
CA PRO A 358 13.79 1.75 14.34
C PRO A 358 13.47 0.32 14.78
N VAL A 359 14.47 -0.34 15.38
CA VAL A 359 14.51 -1.75 15.81
C VAL A 359 13.32 -2.17 16.68
N ASP A 360 12.53 -1.21 17.18
CA ASP A 360 11.32 -1.44 17.96
C ASP A 360 10.07 -1.77 17.13
N VAL A 361 10.02 -1.40 15.84
CA VAL A 361 8.86 -1.63 14.95
C VAL A 361 8.96 -2.98 14.22
N VAL A 362 10.18 -3.47 14.00
CA VAL A 362 10.47 -4.73 13.29
C VAL A 362 11.32 -5.63 14.19
N ARG A 363 10.81 -5.97 15.39
CA ARG A 363 11.48 -6.90 16.30
C ARG A 363 11.48 -8.35 15.81
N ASP A 364 10.65 -8.66 14.83
CA ASP A 364 10.48 -10.00 14.29
C ASP A 364 11.25 -10.12 12.96
N GLN A 365 12.13 -11.12 12.88
CA GLN A 365 12.78 -11.50 11.63
C GLN A 365 11.72 -12.09 10.69
N PHE A 366 11.62 -11.59 9.46
CA PHE A 366 10.66 -12.05 8.47
C PHE A 366 11.37 -12.86 7.40
N TRP A 367 10.72 -13.93 6.95
CA TRP A 367 11.23 -14.77 5.88
C TRP A 367 10.75 -14.22 4.52
N CYS A 368 11.65 -14.10 3.55
CA CYS A 368 11.31 -13.68 2.19
C CYS A 368 11.62 -14.82 1.21
N ALA A 369 10.65 -15.18 0.38
CA ALA A 369 10.89 -15.98 -0.82
C ALA A 369 11.44 -15.06 -1.92
N ARG A 370 12.43 -15.53 -2.68
CA ARG A 370 12.89 -14.82 -3.89
C ARG A 370 11.76 -14.90 -4.92
N VAL A 371 11.26 -13.76 -5.37
CA VAL A 371 10.40 -13.69 -6.56
C VAL A 371 11.30 -13.61 -7.77
N GLU A 372 11.21 -14.56 -8.70
CA GLU A 372 12.01 -14.52 -9.93
C GLU A 372 11.58 -13.33 -10.81
N GLU A 373 12.54 -12.68 -11.48
CA GLU A 373 12.25 -11.59 -12.40
C GLU A 373 11.59 -12.16 -13.68
N GLY A 374 10.43 -11.63 -14.07
CA GLY A 374 9.68 -12.08 -15.27
C GLY A 374 8.43 -12.94 -14.98
N VAL A 375 7.90 -12.86 -13.75
CA VAL A 375 6.61 -13.48 -13.35
C VAL A 375 5.77 -12.46 -12.57
N PHE A 376 5.66 -11.22 -13.06
CA PHE A 376 4.73 -10.28 -12.44
C PHE A 376 3.30 -10.57 -12.92
N PRO A 377 2.30 -10.49 -12.03
CA PRO A 377 0.94 -10.89 -12.37
C PRO A 377 0.34 -10.08 -13.54
N TRP A 378 0.81 -8.86 -13.79
CA TRP A 378 0.37 -8.02 -14.91
C TRP A 378 1.15 -8.19 -16.23
N GLU A 379 2.23 -8.98 -16.29
CA GLU A 379 3.06 -9.11 -17.51
C GLU A 379 2.32 -9.79 -18.69
N ALA A 380 1.17 -10.40 -18.45
CA ALA A 380 0.30 -11.02 -19.46
C ALA A 380 -1.04 -10.29 -19.66
N GLU A 381 -1.23 -9.12 -19.07
CA GLU A 381 -2.46 -8.32 -19.20
C GLU A 381 -2.27 -7.16 -20.18
N ASP A 382 -3.03 -7.17 -21.27
CA ASP A 382 -3.26 -5.96 -22.07
C ASP A 382 -4.15 -5.04 -21.24
N VAL A 383 -3.58 -3.94 -20.72
CA VAL A 383 -4.34 -2.94 -19.96
C VAL A 383 -4.60 -1.72 -20.82
N ASP A 384 -5.88 -1.43 -21.05
CA ASP A 384 -6.35 -0.27 -21.81
C ASP A 384 -6.30 0.98 -20.91
N TRP A 385 -5.08 1.50 -20.67
CA TRP A 385 -4.87 2.73 -19.91
C TRP A 385 -5.30 3.99 -20.66
#